data_AF-A0A7L2CE38-F1
#
_entry.id   AF-A0A7L2CE38-F1
#
_cell.length_a   1.000
_cell.length_b   1.000
_cell.length_c   1.000
_cell.angle_alpha   90.00
_cell.angle_beta   90.00
_cell.angle_gamma   90.00
#
_symmetry.space_group_name_H-M   'P 1'
#
loop_
_entity.id
_entity.type
_entity.pdbx_description
1 polymer ?
#
loop_
_entity_poly.entity_id
_entity_poly.type
_entity_poly.pdbx_seq_one_letter_code
_entity_poly.pdbx_strand_id
1 'polypeptide(L)'
;LFFSDSLQDQFDNLEKHTQWGIDVLEKYIKFVKERTEIELSYAKQLRNLSKKYQPKKNSKEEEEYRYTSTRAFLATLNEMNDYAGQHEVISENMTSLITAELTRYVQELKQERKSHFHDGRKAQQHIETCWKQLEASKRRFERDCKEADRAQQYFEKMDADINVTKADVEKARQQAQLRHQMAEDSKAEYSSTLQKFNSEQHEHYYTHIPNIFQKIQEMEERRIVRIGESMKTFAEVDRQVIPIIGKCLDEITKAAESVDHKNDSQMVIEAFKSGFEPPGDVDFEDFTQPMKRTVSESSLSNSRGDGKSEPKFGSKSKGKLWPFIKKNKLMSLLTSPHQPPPPPPASASPSAVPNGPQSPKQQKEPLSHRFNEFMTSKPKIHCFRSLKRGGAGPEDFSNLPPEQRRKKLQQKVDELNRDIQKEMDSRDALTKMKDVYIKNPQMGDAASVDHRLAELGQNIEKLRLEVQKFEGWLAEVEGRLPARSEQPRRQSGLYEAQNPSGVNSCAQDRESPDGSYTEEQSQETEMKVPATDFDDEFDDEEPLPTIGTCKALYTFEGQNEGTISVAEGEMLYVIEEDKGDGWTRIRRNEDEEGYVPTSYVEVYLDKNAKGA
;
A
#
# COMPACT_ATOMS: atom_id res chain seq x y z
N LEU A 1 -19.78 -21.65 -19.31
CA LEU A 1 -19.88 -22.48 -18.11
C LEU A 1 -20.35 -21.57 -17.01
N PHE A 2 -21.45 -21.91 -16.34
CA PHE A 2 -21.99 -21.11 -15.24
C PHE A 2 -21.54 -21.71 -13.90
N PHE A 3 -21.44 -20.88 -12.88
CA PHE A 3 -21.15 -21.32 -11.50
C PHE A 3 -22.22 -22.32 -11.02
N SER A 4 -23.48 -22.14 -11.44
CA SER A 4 -24.61 -23.05 -11.18
C SER A 4 -24.37 -24.49 -11.59
N ASP A 5 -23.56 -24.73 -12.62
CA ASP A 5 -23.47 -26.03 -13.29
C ASP A 5 -22.23 -26.83 -12.86
N SER A 6 -21.23 -26.14 -12.30
CA SER A 6 -19.89 -26.69 -12.07
C SER A 6 -19.36 -26.52 -10.64
N LEU A 7 -20.06 -25.76 -9.79
CA LEU A 7 -19.56 -25.35 -8.47
C LEU A 7 -20.58 -25.57 -7.33
N GLN A 8 -21.62 -26.39 -7.51
CA GLN A 8 -22.74 -26.51 -6.54
C GLN A 8 -22.33 -26.86 -5.09
N ASP A 9 -21.17 -27.49 -4.91
CA ASP A 9 -20.57 -27.84 -3.61
C ASP A 9 -19.49 -26.85 -3.11
N GLN A 10 -19.16 -25.81 -3.89
CA GLN A 10 -18.03 -24.88 -3.67
C GLN A 10 -18.43 -23.56 -3.00
N PHE A 11 -19.51 -23.54 -2.21
CA PHE A 11 -20.06 -22.32 -1.61
C PHE A 11 -19.00 -21.48 -0.85
N ASP A 12 -18.23 -22.12 0.02
CA ASP A 12 -17.18 -21.46 0.82
C ASP A 12 -16.03 -20.92 -0.05
N ASN A 13 -15.75 -21.56 -1.19
CA ASN A 13 -14.70 -21.13 -2.10
C ASN A 13 -15.16 -19.93 -2.95
N LEU A 14 -16.45 -19.87 -3.32
CA LEU A 14 -17.05 -18.66 -3.88
C LEU A 14 -17.10 -17.51 -2.86
N GLU A 15 -17.36 -17.80 -1.58
CA GLU A 15 -17.35 -16.78 -0.54
C GLU A 15 -15.95 -16.16 -0.39
N LYS A 16 -14.89 -16.98 -0.37
CA LYS A 16 -13.50 -16.54 -0.36
C LYS A 16 -13.11 -15.79 -1.64
N HIS A 17 -13.51 -16.30 -2.81
CA HIS A 17 -13.17 -15.68 -4.11
C HIS A 17 -13.77 -14.29 -4.24
N THR A 18 -15.05 -14.12 -3.92
CA THR A 18 -15.73 -12.82 -3.98
C THR A 18 -15.22 -11.83 -2.92
N GLN A 19 -14.76 -12.31 -1.75
CA GLN A 19 -14.06 -11.44 -0.80
C GLN A 19 -12.73 -10.95 -1.39
N TRP A 20 -11.91 -11.86 -1.91
CA TRP A 20 -10.65 -11.52 -2.57
C TRP A 20 -10.85 -10.55 -3.76
N GLY A 21 -11.93 -10.70 -4.52
CA GLY A 21 -12.32 -9.77 -5.59
C GLY A 21 -12.57 -8.34 -5.08
N ILE A 22 -13.18 -8.20 -3.90
CA ILE A 22 -13.36 -6.91 -3.20
C ILE A 22 -12.02 -6.40 -2.69
N ASP A 23 -11.22 -7.23 -2.03
CA ASP A 23 -9.91 -6.83 -1.46
C ASP A 23 -8.95 -6.28 -2.54
N VAL A 24 -8.97 -6.89 -3.74
CA VAL A 24 -8.22 -6.42 -4.92
C VAL A 24 -8.74 -5.06 -5.41
N LEU A 25 -10.06 -4.84 -5.39
CA LEU A 25 -10.65 -3.57 -5.77
C LEU A 25 -10.33 -2.46 -4.77
N GLU A 26 -10.40 -2.73 -3.46
CA GLU A 26 -10.00 -1.79 -2.41
C GLU A 26 -8.50 -1.43 -2.49
N LYS A 27 -7.66 -2.42 -2.79
CA LYS A 27 -6.23 -2.19 -3.07
C LYS A 27 -6.00 -1.30 -4.30
N TYR A 28 -6.81 -1.46 -5.36
CA TYR A 28 -6.75 -0.57 -6.52
C TYR A 28 -7.19 0.86 -6.19
N ILE A 29 -8.27 1.04 -5.40
CA ILE A 29 -8.71 2.35 -4.91
C ILE A 29 -7.58 3.03 -4.11
N LYS A 30 -6.93 2.30 -3.19
CA LYS A 30 -5.80 2.83 -2.41
C LYS A 30 -4.63 3.24 -3.30
N PHE A 31 -4.28 2.43 -4.30
CA PHE A 31 -3.24 2.79 -5.29
C PHE A 31 -3.59 4.09 -6.04
N VAL A 32 -4.85 4.28 -6.46
CA VAL A 32 -5.26 5.51 -7.15
C VAL A 32 -5.23 6.72 -6.19
N LYS A 33 -5.60 6.56 -4.91
CA LYS A 33 -5.45 7.63 -3.88
C LYS A 33 -3.99 8.07 -3.72
N GLU A 34 -3.08 7.13 -3.46
CA GLU A 34 -1.64 7.43 -3.32
C GLU A 34 -1.07 8.09 -4.60
N ARG A 35 -1.51 7.64 -5.78
CA ARG A 35 -1.15 8.23 -7.08
C ARG A 35 -1.64 9.68 -7.23
N THR A 36 -2.88 9.97 -6.80
CA THR A 36 -3.46 11.33 -6.76
C THR A 36 -2.66 12.25 -5.84
N GLU A 37 -2.31 11.78 -4.64
CA GLU A 37 -1.52 12.56 -3.66
C GLU A 37 -0.14 12.95 -4.21
N ILE A 38 0.50 12.04 -4.97
CA ILE A 38 1.75 12.31 -5.68
C ILE A 38 1.59 13.42 -6.74
N GLU A 39 0.50 13.40 -7.53
CA GLU A 39 0.21 14.47 -8.50
C GLU A 39 -0.01 15.82 -7.84
N LEU A 40 -0.84 15.86 -6.79
CA LEU A 40 -1.15 17.10 -6.07
C LEU A 40 0.11 17.70 -5.42
N SER A 41 0.99 16.84 -4.86
CA SER A 41 2.28 17.24 -4.33
C SER A 41 3.21 17.80 -5.42
N TYR A 42 3.27 17.18 -6.59
CA TYR A 42 4.07 17.63 -7.72
C TYR A 42 3.60 18.99 -8.26
N ALA A 43 2.28 19.14 -8.46
CA ALA A 43 1.66 20.41 -8.86
C ALA A 43 1.96 21.54 -7.88
N LYS A 44 1.80 21.28 -6.56
CA LYS A 44 2.10 22.25 -5.50
C LYS A 44 3.57 22.68 -5.52
N GLN A 45 4.50 21.75 -5.75
CA GLN A 45 5.94 22.07 -5.87
C GLN A 45 6.23 22.96 -7.09
N LEU A 46 5.68 22.65 -8.27
CA LEU A 46 5.84 23.45 -9.49
C LEU A 46 5.26 24.86 -9.34
N ARG A 47 4.06 24.98 -8.75
CA ARG A 47 3.43 26.28 -8.50
C ARG A 47 4.23 27.12 -7.51
N ASN A 48 4.72 26.51 -6.43
CA ASN A 48 5.58 27.19 -5.47
C ASN A 48 6.90 27.63 -6.10
N LEU A 49 7.47 26.83 -7.01
CA LEU A 49 8.65 27.20 -7.79
C LEU A 49 8.37 28.42 -8.68
N SER A 50 7.27 28.41 -9.45
CA SER A 50 6.88 29.57 -10.28
C SER A 50 6.71 30.83 -9.43
N LYS A 51 5.88 30.77 -8.38
CA LYS A 51 5.63 31.89 -7.46
C LYS A 51 6.90 32.42 -6.78
N LYS A 52 7.90 31.58 -6.50
CA LYS A 52 9.16 31.98 -5.87
C LYS A 52 10.02 32.89 -6.76
N TYR A 53 9.95 32.72 -8.07
CA TYR A 53 10.75 33.49 -9.04
C TYR A 53 9.95 34.61 -9.73
N GLN A 54 8.65 34.72 -9.49
CA GLN A 54 7.83 35.84 -9.97
C GLN A 54 8.25 37.17 -9.30
N PRO A 55 8.12 38.32 -10.01
CA PRO A 55 8.40 39.64 -9.47
C PRO A 55 7.57 39.96 -8.22
N LYS A 56 8.23 40.58 -7.23
CA LYS A 56 7.53 41.10 -6.06
C LYS A 56 6.84 42.40 -6.44
N LYS A 57 5.50 42.45 -6.36
CA LYS A 57 4.76 43.71 -6.45
C LYS A 57 5.34 44.72 -5.44
N ASN A 58 5.68 45.91 -5.91
CA ASN A 58 6.28 47.05 -5.19
C ASN A 58 7.82 47.12 -5.09
N SER A 59 8.61 46.44 -5.94
CA SER A 59 10.06 46.75 -6.07
C SER A 59 10.31 47.86 -7.10
N LYS A 60 11.46 48.54 -7.00
CA LYS A 60 11.95 49.48 -8.02
C LYS A 60 12.41 48.79 -9.32
N GLU A 61 12.35 47.47 -9.38
CA GLU A 61 12.81 46.64 -10.50
C GLU A 61 11.75 46.58 -11.62
N GLU A 62 10.63 47.31 -11.51
CA GLU A 62 9.60 47.38 -12.56
C GLU A 62 10.17 47.83 -13.92
N GLU A 63 11.23 48.64 -13.92
CA GLU A 63 12.00 49.01 -15.12
C GLU A 63 12.93 47.91 -15.65
N GLU A 64 13.26 46.86 -14.90
CA GLU A 64 14.09 45.74 -15.36
C GLU A 64 13.27 44.63 -16.05
N TYR A 65 11.97 44.52 -15.74
CA TYR A 65 11.06 43.57 -16.40
C TYR A 65 10.62 43.99 -17.81
N ARG A 66 11.09 45.15 -18.32
CA ARG A 66 10.76 45.63 -19.67
C ARG A 66 11.52 44.90 -20.79
N TYR A 67 12.73 44.40 -20.51
CA TYR A 67 13.59 43.76 -21.51
C TYR A 67 12.99 42.44 -22.01
N THR A 68 13.17 42.12 -23.30
CA THR A 68 12.59 40.93 -23.94
C THR A 68 13.09 39.65 -23.30
N SER A 69 14.37 39.60 -22.95
CA SER A 69 14.99 38.54 -22.14
C SER A 69 14.27 38.29 -20.81
N THR A 70 14.00 39.35 -20.03
CA THR A 70 13.24 39.23 -18.77
C THR A 70 11.79 38.82 -19.00
N ARG A 71 11.12 39.39 -20.02
CA ARG A 71 9.73 39.06 -20.37
C ARG A 71 9.56 37.60 -20.78
N ALA A 72 10.52 37.03 -21.51
CA ALA A 72 10.53 35.61 -21.88
C ALA A 72 10.64 34.69 -20.65
N PHE A 73 11.47 35.07 -19.67
CA PHE A 73 11.54 34.34 -18.39
C PHE A 73 10.21 34.41 -17.63
N LEU A 74 9.57 35.59 -17.55
CA LEU A 74 8.26 35.73 -16.89
C LEU A 74 7.15 34.91 -17.59
N ALA A 75 7.15 34.87 -18.92
CA ALA A 75 6.25 34.00 -19.68
C ALA A 75 6.49 32.52 -19.33
N THR A 76 7.75 32.09 -19.22
CA THR A 76 8.11 30.72 -18.80
C THR A 76 7.59 30.39 -17.40
N LEU A 77 7.64 31.33 -16.46
CA LEU A 77 7.07 31.13 -15.11
C LEU A 77 5.54 31.03 -15.13
N ASN A 78 4.86 31.77 -16.00
CA ASN A 78 3.40 31.69 -16.17
C ASN A 78 3.00 30.32 -16.75
N GLU A 79 3.61 29.89 -17.86
CA GLU A 79 3.32 28.59 -18.47
C GLU A 79 3.63 27.43 -17.51
N MET A 80 4.66 27.53 -16.66
CA MET A 80 4.92 26.54 -15.60
C MET A 80 3.85 26.53 -14.49
N ASN A 81 3.23 27.67 -14.19
CA ASN A 81 2.09 27.74 -13.26
C ASN A 81 0.83 27.09 -13.86
N ASP A 82 0.61 27.28 -15.16
CA ASP A 82 -0.55 26.72 -15.87
C ASP A 82 -0.38 25.21 -16.10
N TYR A 83 0.83 24.77 -16.43
CA TYR A 83 1.25 23.36 -16.40
C TYR A 83 1.00 22.72 -15.03
N ALA A 84 1.38 23.39 -13.93
CA ALA A 84 1.08 22.91 -12.58
C ALA A 84 -0.44 22.80 -12.32
N GLY A 85 -1.24 23.73 -12.85
CA GLY A 85 -2.71 23.66 -12.81
C GLY A 85 -3.27 22.40 -13.50
N GLN A 86 -2.69 21.97 -14.61
CA GLN A 86 -3.13 20.73 -15.27
C GLN A 86 -2.87 19.48 -14.42
N HIS A 87 -1.78 19.43 -13.67
CA HIS A 87 -1.51 18.33 -12.73
C HIS A 87 -2.52 18.28 -11.56
N GLU A 88 -3.06 19.43 -11.13
CA GLU A 88 -4.17 19.45 -10.16
C GLU A 88 -5.47 18.91 -10.78
N VAL A 89 -5.76 19.26 -12.03
CA VAL A 89 -6.92 18.72 -12.78
C VAL A 89 -6.84 17.19 -12.94
N ILE A 90 -5.64 16.61 -13.09
CA ILE A 90 -5.44 15.14 -13.04
C ILE A 90 -5.89 14.60 -11.67
N SER A 91 -5.38 15.19 -10.59
CA SER A 91 -5.68 14.80 -9.20
C SER A 91 -7.18 14.90 -8.88
N GLU A 92 -7.83 16.00 -9.26
CA GLU A 92 -9.28 16.22 -9.08
C GLU A 92 -10.12 15.17 -9.84
N ASN A 93 -9.74 14.88 -11.10
CA ASN A 93 -10.44 13.88 -11.92
C ASN A 93 -10.20 12.44 -11.44
N MET A 94 -8.98 12.08 -11.02
CA MET A 94 -8.71 10.76 -10.42
C MET A 94 -9.49 10.59 -9.10
N THR A 95 -9.63 11.66 -8.31
CA THR A 95 -10.42 11.63 -7.07
C THR A 95 -11.90 11.43 -7.35
N SER A 96 -12.49 12.27 -8.19
CA SER A 96 -13.94 12.31 -8.44
C SER A 96 -14.44 11.16 -9.32
N LEU A 97 -13.79 10.92 -10.46
CA LEU A 97 -14.26 9.95 -11.47
C LEU A 97 -13.88 8.50 -11.19
N ILE A 98 -12.91 8.27 -10.28
CA ILE A 98 -12.39 6.92 -9.99
C ILE A 98 -12.52 6.62 -8.50
N THR A 99 -11.82 7.36 -7.64
CA THR A 99 -11.73 7.03 -6.21
C THR A 99 -13.08 7.11 -5.50
N ALA A 100 -13.82 8.20 -5.64
CA ALA A 100 -15.13 8.39 -4.99
C ALA A 100 -16.15 7.37 -5.51
N GLU A 101 -16.26 7.25 -6.83
CA GLU A 101 -17.18 6.33 -7.49
C GLU A 101 -16.92 4.85 -7.20
N LEU A 102 -15.65 4.43 -7.13
CA LEU A 102 -15.31 3.07 -6.72
C LEU A 102 -15.53 2.83 -5.23
N THR A 103 -15.29 3.83 -4.37
CA THR A 103 -15.54 3.71 -2.92
C THR A 103 -17.03 3.49 -2.65
N ARG A 104 -17.90 4.27 -3.31
CA ARG A 104 -19.36 4.07 -3.26
C ARG A 104 -19.78 2.69 -3.76
N TYR A 105 -19.28 2.30 -4.94
CA TYR A 105 -19.57 0.99 -5.54
C TYR A 105 -19.13 -0.20 -4.66
N VAL A 106 -18.00 -0.10 -3.94
CA VAL A 106 -17.55 -1.15 -3.00
C VAL A 106 -18.53 -1.34 -1.84
N GLN A 107 -19.16 -0.28 -1.33
CA GLN A 107 -20.15 -0.42 -0.25
C GLN A 107 -21.43 -1.13 -0.73
N GLU A 108 -21.94 -0.72 -1.90
CA GLU A 108 -23.07 -1.37 -2.58
C GLU A 108 -22.77 -2.87 -2.83
N LEU A 109 -21.58 -3.17 -3.36
CA LEU A 109 -21.10 -4.53 -3.63
C LEU A 109 -20.94 -5.39 -2.37
N LYS A 110 -20.40 -4.83 -1.27
CA LYS A 110 -20.27 -5.54 0.02
C LYS A 110 -21.64 -5.94 0.57
N GLN A 111 -22.63 -5.04 0.48
CA GLN A 111 -23.99 -5.32 0.91
C GLN A 111 -24.72 -6.31 -0.02
N GLU A 112 -24.55 -6.18 -1.34
CA GLU A 112 -25.09 -7.12 -2.32
C GLU A 112 -24.54 -8.55 -2.08
N ARG A 113 -23.22 -8.69 -1.93
CA ARG A 113 -22.55 -9.95 -1.60
C ARG A 113 -23.12 -10.56 -0.32
N LYS A 114 -23.25 -9.76 0.75
CA LYS A 114 -23.81 -10.21 2.03
C LYS A 114 -25.23 -10.76 1.87
N SER A 115 -26.05 -10.14 1.02
CA SER A 115 -27.41 -10.61 0.71
C SER A 115 -27.40 -11.96 0.00
N HIS A 116 -26.64 -12.12 -1.08
CA HIS A 116 -26.63 -13.37 -1.85
C HIS A 116 -26.08 -14.56 -1.04
N PHE A 117 -25.05 -14.35 -0.22
CA PHE A 117 -24.56 -15.39 0.69
C PHE A 117 -25.48 -15.65 1.90
N HIS A 118 -26.34 -14.71 2.30
CA HIS A 118 -27.39 -14.98 3.27
C HIS A 118 -28.49 -15.89 2.69
N ASP A 119 -28.96 -15.60 1.47
CA ASP A 119 -29.92 -16.45 0.74
C ASP A 119 -29.38 -17.89 0.59
N GLY A 120 -28.09 -18.04 0.24
CA GLY A 120 -27.42 -19.34 0.15
C GLY A 120 -27.43 -20.13 1.46
N ARG A 121 -27.02 -19.51 2.57
CA ARG A 121 -27.05 -20.15 3.90
C ARG A 121 -28.48 -20.51 4.32
N LYS A 122 -29.47 -19.67 4.03
CA LYS A 122 -30.88 -19.94 4.32
C LYS A 122 -31.39 -21.17 3.54
N ALA A 123 -31.02 -21.30 2.26
CA ALA A 123 -31.35 -22.48 1.46
C ALA A 123 -30.67 -23.77 1.98
N GLN A 124 -29.41 -23.67 2.45
CA GLN A 124 -28.69 -24.79 3.08
C GLN A 124 -29.32 -25.22 4.42
N GLN A 125 -29.64 -24.27 5.30
CA GLN A 125 -30.31 -24.54 6.59
C GLN A 125 -31.69 -25.17 6.41
N HIS A 126 -32.42 -24.77 5.37
CA HIS A 126 -33.72 -25.36 5.02
C HIS A 126 -33.59 -26.84 4.65
N ILE A 127 -32.71 -27.19 3.70
CA ILE A 127 -32.55 -28.59 3.28
C ILE A 127 -31.95 -29.47 4.40
N GLU A 128 -31.06 -28.92 5.24
CA GLU A 128 -30.56 -29.60 6.44
C GLU A 128 -31.68 -29.88 7.46
N THR A 129 -32.63 -28.94 7.62
CA THR A 129 -33.80 -29.12 8.48
C THR A 129 -34.73 -30.20 7.95
N CYS A 130 -34.98 -30.24 6.64
CA CYS A 130 -35.75 -31.31 5.99
C CYS A 130 -35.05 -32.67 6.13
N TRP A 131 -33.72 -32.73 6.02
CA TRP A 131 -32.94 -33.94 6.26
C TRP A 131 -33.06 -34.44 7.71
N LYS A 132 -32.96 -33.53 8.69
CA LYS A 132 -33.15 -33.85 10.13
C LYS A 132 -34.55 -34.42 10.40
N GLN A 133 -35.59 -33.89 9.76
CA GLN A 133 -36.95 -34.42 9.85
C GLN A 133 -37.06 -35.84 9.25
N LEU A 134 -36.47 -36.06 8.08
CA LEU A 134 -36.43 -37.38 7.43
C LEU A 134 -35.71 -38.43 8.29
N GLU A 135 -34.53 -38.10 8.81
CA GLU A 135 -33.75 -39.01 9.63
C GLU A 135 -34.44 -39.30 10.98
N ALA A 136 -35.17 -38.33 11.54
CA ALA A 136 -36.00 -38.56 12.74
C ALA A 136 -37.17 -39.51 12.46
N SER A 137 -37.94 -39.32 11.37
CA SER A 137 -39.06 -40.20 11.03
C SER A 137 -38.59 -41.61 10.66
N LYS A 138 -37.47 -41.73 9.96
CA LYS A 138 -36.80 -43.01 9.68
C LYS A 138 -36.41 -43.75 10.97
N ARG A 139 -35.73 -43.09 11.90
CA ARG A 139 -35.34 -43.68 13.21
C ARG A 139 -36.54 -44.08 14.05
N ARG A 140 -37.65 -43.34 13.97
CA ARG A 140 -38.91 -43.73 14.59
C ARG A 140 -39.43 -45.03 13.98
N PHE A 141 -39.57 -45.09 12.66
CA PHE A 141 -40.01 -46.30 11.95
C PHE A 141 -39.13 -47.52 12.24
N GLU A 142 -37.81 -47.37 12.25
CA GLU A 142 -36.87 -48.45 12.63
C GLU A 142 -37.07 -48.96 14.08
N ARG A 143 -37.44 -48.07 15.02
CA ARG A 143 -37.72 -48.44 16.41
C ARG A 143 -39.05 -49.17 16.52
N ASP A 144 -40.10 -48.61 15.91
CA ASP A 144 -41.46 -49.14 15.98
C ASP A 144 -41.53 -50.53 15.30
N CYS A 145 -40.78 -50.77 14.22
CA CYS A 145 -40.57 -52.11 13.65
C CYS A 145 -39.94 -53.10 14.65
N LYS A 146 -38.81 -52.72 15.26
CA LYS A 146 -38.14 -53.56 16.28
C LYS A 146 -39.00 -53.81 17.52
N GLU A 147 -40.02 -52.99 17.76
CA GLU A 147 -41.03 -53.19 18.80
C GLU A 147 -42.16 -54.12 18.35
N ALA A 148 -42.61 -54.01 17.11
CA ALA A 148 -43.53 -54.96 16.49
C ALA A 148 -42.94 -56.37 16.44
N ASP A 149 -41.71 -56.54 15.94
CA ASP A 149 -41.03 -57.84 15.85
C ASP A 149 -40.89 -58.51 17.22
N ARG A 150 -40.51 -57.74 18.26
CA ARG A 150 -40.39 -58.27 19.64
C ARG A 150 -41.74 -58.66 20.24
N ALA A 151 -42.78 -57.85 20.01
CA ALA A 151 -44.13 -58.16 20.50
C ALA A 151 -44.72 -59.39 19.77
N GLN A 152 -44.46 -59.52 18.47
CA GLN A 152 -44.86 -60.67 17.65
C GLN A 152 -44.16 -61.96 18.12
N GLN A 153 -42.83 -61.96 18.29
CA GLN A 153 -42.09 -63.11 18.83
C GLN A 153 -42.56 -63.50 20.24
N TYR A 154 -42.93 -62.52 21.08
CA TYR A 154 -43.47 -62.79 22.41
C TYR A 154 -44.86 -63.42 22.35
N PHE A 155 -45.74 -62.94 21.46
CA PHE A 155 -47.04 -63.56 21.19
C PHE A 155 -46.88 -65.01 20.69
N GLU A 156 -46.05 -65.25 19.68
CA GLU A 156 -45.78 -66.58 19.13
C GLU A 156 -45.26 -67.56 20.18
N LYS A 157 -44.38 -67.08 21.08
CA LYS A 157 -43.88 -67.88 22.21
C LYS A 157 -44.97 -68.22 23.21
N MET A 158 -45.88 -67.28 23.50
CA MET A 158 -47.00 -67.51 24.43
C MET A 158 -48.07 -68.43 23.86
N ASP A 159 -48.40 -68.30 22.57
CA ASP A 159 -49.37 -69.15 21.86
C ASP A 159 -48.88 -70.61 21.75
N ALA A 160 -47.56 -70.81 21.66
CA ALA A 160 -46.92 -72.13 21.63
C ALA A 160 -46.73 -72.78 23.02
N ASP A 161 -46.86 -72.04 24.13
CA ASP A 161 -46.65 -72.58 25.49
C ASP A 161 -47.97 -73.13 26.07
N ILE A 162 -48.07 -74.46 26.10
CA ILE A 162 -49.22 -75.20 26.62
C ILE A 162 -49.56 -74.90 28.10
N ASN A 163 -48.65 -74.26 28.85
CA ASN A 163 -48.83 -73.92 30.25
C ASN A 163 -49.40 -72.51 30.46
N VAL A 164 -49.54 -71.70 29.41
CA VAL A 164 -50.00 -70.31 29.47
C VAL A 164 -51.52 -70.22 29.29
N THR A 165 -52.17 -69.26 29.97
CA THR A 165 -53.62 -69.13 29.86
C THR A 165 -54.06 -68.47 28.55
N LYS A 166 -55.23 -68.84 28.04
CA LYS A 166 -55.81 -68.19 26.84
C LYS A 166 -55.98 -66.67 26.99
N ALA A 167 -56.14 -66.16 28.21
CA ALA A 167 -56.23 -64.73 28.47
C ALA A 167 -54.87 -64.03 28.31
N ASP A 168 -53.78 -64.67 28.73
CA ASP A 168 -52.43 -64.15 28.56
C ASP A 168 -51.97 -64.18 27.09
N VAL A 169 -52.32 -65.25 26.36
CA VAL A 169 -52.10 -65.34 24.90
C VAL A 169 -52.84 -64.23 24.16
N GLU A 170 -54.12 -64.03 24.44
CA GLU A 170 -54.92 -62.99 23.78
C GLU A 170 -54.43 -61.57 24.15
N LYS A 171 -53.96 -61.36 25.39
CA LYS A 171 -53.29 -60.11 25.78
C LYS A 171 -51.98 -59.88 25.02
N ALA A 172 -51.16 -60.92 24.84
CA ALA A 172 -49.94 -60.84 24.04
C ALA A 172 -50.25 -60.53 22.56
N ARG A 173 -51.30 -61.15 22.01
CA ARG A 173 -51.79 -60.92 20.65
C ARG A 173 -52.23 -59.48 20.41
N GLN A 174 -53.05 -58.93 21.32
CA GLN A 174 -53.49 -57.53 21.24
C GLN A 174 -52.31 -56.56 21.33
N GLN A 175 -51.31 -56.87 22.18
CA GLN A 175 -50.10 -56.07 22.25
C GLN A 175 -49.27 -56.13 20.97
N ALA A 176 -49.15 -57.30 20.33
CA ALA A 176 -48.46 -57.46 19.04
C ALA A 176 -49.17 -56.68 17.92
N GLN A 177 -50.49 -56.81 17.81
CA GLN A 177 -51.31 -56.06 16.84
C GLN A 177 -51.18 -54.53 17.04
N LEU A 178 -51.18 -54.05 18.28
CA LEU A 178 -50.98 -52.64 18.57
C LEU A 178 -49.60 -52.13 18.12
N ARG A 179 -48.52 -52.89 18.38
CA ARG A 179 -47.16 -52.50 17.91
C ARG A 179 -47.05 -52.56 16.38
N HIS A 180 -47.68 -53.54 15.73
CA HIS A 180 -47.74 -53.61 14.27
C HIS A 180 -48.46 -52.39 13.68
N GLN A 181 -49.56 -51.92 14.27
CA GLN A 181 -50.24 -50.71 13.81
C GLN A 181 -49.32 -49.48 13.95
N MET A 182 -48.65 -49.32 15.09
CA MET A 182 -47.68 -48.22 15.29
C MET A 182 -46.52 -48.25 14.28
N ALA A 183 -46.07 -49.44 13.87
CA ALA A 183 -45.06 -49.62 12.83
C ALA A 183 -45.58 -49.22 11.44
N GLU A 184 -46.81 -49.57 11.06
CA GLU A 184 -47.40 -49.12 9.79
C GLU A 184 -47.73 -47.61 9.79
N ASP A 185 -48.12 -47.04 10.92
CA ASP A 185 -48.35 -45.59 11.05
C ASP A 185 -47.03 -44.80 10.88
N SER A 186 -45.94 -45.24 11.53
CA SER A 186 -44.61 -44.62 11.39
C SER A 186 -43.98 -44.85 10.01
N LYS A 187 -44.29 -45.96 9.35
CA LYS A 187 -43.93 -46.24 7.94
C LYS A 187 -44.59 -45.25 6.98
N ALA A 188 -45.88 -44.95 7.18
CA ALA A 188 -46.61 -43.97 6.39
C ALA A 188 -46.04 -42.55 6.59
N GLU A 189 -45.74 -42.19 7.85
CA GLU A 189 -45.05 -40.94 8.20
C GLU A 189 -43.68 -40.82 7.50
N TYR A 190 -42.82 -41.84 7.64
CA TYR A 190 -41.50 -41.90 6.99
C TYR A 190 -41.61 -41.80 5.46
N SER A 191 -42.53 -42.55 4.84
CA SER A 191 -42.75 -42.50 3.39
C SER A 191 -43.18 -41.11 2.91
N SER A 192 -44.05 -40.44 3.67
CA SER A 192 -44.49 -39.06 3.38
C SER A 192 -43.33 -38.06 3.53
N THR A 193 -42.56 -38.14 4.61
CA THR A 193 -41.39 -37.28 4.83
C THR A 193 -40.31 -37.50 3.77
N LEU A 194 -40.11 -38.75 3.30
CA LEU A 194 -39.16 -39.08 2.24
C LEU A 194 -39.57 -38.48 0.89
N GLN A 195 -40.84 -38.58 0.51
CA GLN A 195 -41.34 -37.95 -0.72
C GLN A 195 -41.17 -36.43 -0.67
N LYS A 196 -41.50 -35.80 0.47
CA LYS A 196 -41.27 -34.37 0.67
C LYS A 196 -39.79 -34.01 0.55
N PHE A 197 -38.91 -34.70 1.29
CA PHE A 197 -37.47 -34.43 1.26
C PHE A 197 -36.89 -34.53 -0.16
N ASN A 198 -37.27 -35.55 -0.93
CA ASN A 198 -36.79 -35.71 -2.31
C ASN A 198 -37.23 -34.55 -3.22
N SER A 199 -38.43 -34.00 -3.01
CA SER A 199 -38.91 -32.80 -3.73
C SER A 199 -38.09 -31.56 -3.34
N GLU A 200 -37.95 -31.31 -2.04
CA GLU A 200 -37.20 -30.16 -1.50
C GLU A 200 -35.71 -30.23 -1.90
N GLN A 201 -35.12 -31.43 -1.93
CA GLN A 201 -33.76 -31.67 -2.42
C GLN A 201 -33.63 -31.35 -3.92
N HIS A 202 -34.62 -31.75 -4.72
CA HIS A 202 -34.62 -31.41 -6.14
C HIS A 202 -34.71 -29.89 -6.36
N GLU A 203 -35.64 -29.20 -5.69
CA GLU A 203 -35.74 -27.74 -5.77
C GLU A 203 -34.47 -27.04 -5.27
N HIS A 204 -33.83 -27.56 -4.21
CA HIS A 204 -32.56 -27.03 -3.71
C HIS A 204 -31.46 -27.04 -4.78
N TYR A 205 -31.16 -28.19 -5.39
CA TYR A 205 -30.04 -28.33 -6.32
C TYR A 205 -30.34 -27.90 -7.77
N TYR A 206 -31.60 -27.97 -8.21
CA TYR A 206 -31.99 -27.63 -9.59
C TYR A 206 -32.66 -26.25 -9.74
N THR A 207 -33.03 -25.60 -8.64
CA THR A 207 -33.65 -24.25 -8.67
C THR A 207 -32.95 -23.26 -7.75
N HIS A 208 -32.86 -23.53 -6.44
CA HIS A 208 -32.41 -22.52 -5.47
C HIS A 208 -30.91 -22.21 -5.59
N ILE A 209 -30.06 -23.23 -5.51
CA ILE A 209 -28.60 -23.07 -5.62
C ILE A 209 -28.21 -22.47 -6.98
N PRO A 210 -28.68 -22.96 -8.14
CA PRO A 210 -28.42 -22.33 -9.44
C PRO A 210 -28.75 -20.84 -9.49
N ASN A 211 -29.94 -20.43 -9.03
CA ASN A 211 -30.37 -19.03 -9.07
C ASN A 211 -29.52 -18.13 -8.15
N ILE A 212 -29.09 -18.63 -6.99
CA ILE A 212 -28.22 -17.89 -6.06
C ILE A 212 -26.81 -17.76 -6.66
N PHE A 213 -26.29 -18.84 -7.27
CA PHE A 213 -24.96 -18.86 -7.86
C PHE A 213 -24.87 -17.99 -9.11
N GLN A 214 -25.95 -17.92 -9.90
CA GLN A 214 -26.06 -17.00 -11.03
C GLN A 214 -25.98 -15.53 -10.58
N LYS A 215 -26.70 -15.14 -9.52
CA LYS A 215 -26.59 -13.78 -8.94
C LYS A 215 -25.17 -13.47 -8.45
N ILE A 216 -24.51 -14.43 -7.79
CA ILE A 216 -23.11 -14.28 -7.33
C ILE A 216 -22.16 -14.12 -8.53
N GLN A 217 -22.36 -14.88 -9.60
CA GLN A 217 -21.58 -14.77 -10.83
C GLN A 217 -21.79 -13.40 -11.51
N GLU A 218 -23.03 -12.94 -11.68
CA GLU A 218 -23.36 -11.64 -12.28
C GLU A 218 -22.84 -10.46 -11.47
N MET A 219 -22.85 -10.56 -10.14
CA MET A 219 -22.23 -9.60 -9.23
C MET A 219 -20.71 -9.56 -9.43
N GLU A 220 -20.07 -10.73 -9.51
CA GLU A 220 -18.61 -10.83 -9.67
C GLU A 220 -18.13 -10.40 -11.06
N GLU A 221 -18.87 -10.74 -12.13
CA GLU A 221 -18.59 -10.28 -13.48
C GLU A 221 -18.74 -8.75 -13.59
N ARG A 222 -19.78 -8.15 -12.99
CA ARG A 222 -19.90 -6.68 -12.88
C ARG A 222 -18.70 -6.06 -12.16
N ARG A 223 -18.24 -6.67 -11.06
CA ARG A 223 -17.06 -6.22 -10.30
C ARG A 223 -15.79 -6.26 -11.16
N ILE A 224 -15.60 -7.32 -11.95
CA ILE A 224 -14.47 -7.46 -12.89
C ILE A 224 -14.53 -6.41 -14.01
N VAL A 225 -15.72 -6.16 -14.59
CA VAL A 225 -15.88 -5.12 -15.62
C VAL A 225 -15.60 -3.73 -15.03
N ARG A 226 -16.16 -3.42 -13.85
CA ARG A 226 -16.05 -2.11 -13.22
C ARG A 226 -14.60 -1.71 -12.90
N ILE A 227 -13.76 -2.63 -12.41
CA ILE A 227 -12.34 -2.35 -12.19
C ILE A 227 -11.59 -2.08 -13.51
N GLY A 228 -11.94 -2.82 -14.58
CA GLY A 228 -11.36 -2.61 -15.91
C GLY A 228 -11.75 -1.25 -16.53
N GLU A 229 -13.01 -0.84 -16.37
CA GLU A 229 -13.48 0.49 -16.77
C GLU A 229 -12.73 1.60 -16.03
N SER A 230 -12.57 1.48 -14.71
CA SER A 230 -11.84 2.46 -13.92
C SER A 230 -10.35 2.54 -14.25
N MET A 231 -9.72 1.43 -14.67
CA MET A 231 -8.35 1.43 -15.22
C MET A 231 -8.27 2.12 -16.59
N LYS A 232 -9.33 2.03 -17.41
CA LYS A 232 -9.44 2.78 -18.66
C LYS A 232 -9.61 4.28 -18.39
N THR A 233 -10.51 4.67 -17.47
CA THR A 233 -10.70 6.06 -17.04
C THR A 233 -9.41 6.67 -16.51
N PHE A 234 -8.65 5.93 -15.69
CA PHE A 234 -7.33 6.35 -15.19
C PHE A 234 -6.39 6.79 -16.33
N ALA A 235 -6.23 5.94 -17.34
CA ALA A 235 -5.40 6.22 -18.50
C ALA A 235 -6.00 7.28 -19.46
N GLU A 236 -7.30 7.58 -19.35
CA GLU A 236 -7.96 8.64 -20.12
C GLU A 236 -7.77 10.01 -19.46
N VAL A 237 -7.81 10.10 -18.12
CA VAL A 237 -7.51 11.33 -17.37
C VAL A 237 -6.08 11.83 -17.65
N ASP A 238 -5.06 10.96 -17.50
CA ASP A 238 -3.67 11.31 -17.83
C ASP A 238 -3.50 11.74 -19.30
N ARG A 239 -4.31 11.20 -20.23
CA ARG A 239 -4.23 11.54 -21.66
C ARG A 239 -4.84 12.90 -21.99
N GLN A 240 -5.84 13.36 -21.23
CA GLN A 240 -6.56 14.61 -21.50
C GLN A 240 -5.69 15.86 -21.30
N VAL A 241 -4.69 15.81 -20.42
CA VAL A 241 -3.77 16.96 -20.19
C VAL A 241 -2.68 17.10 -21.24
N ILE A 242 -2.33 16.03 -21.98
CA ILE A 242 -1.21 16.02 -22.93
C ILE A 242 -1.27 17.17 -23.96
N PRO A 243 -2.42 17.51 -24.58
CA PRO A 243 -2.49 18.63 -25.51
C PRO A 243 -2.23 20.00 -24.86
N ILE A 244 -2.61 20.17 -23.59
CA ILE A 244 -2.42 21.44 -22.86
C ILE A 244 -0.97 21.57 -22.38
N ILE A 245 -0.37 20.46 -21.92
CA ILE A 245 1.06 20.36 -21.66
C ILE A 245 1.86 20.74 -22.91
N GLY A 246 1.49 20.20 -24.08
CA GLY A 246 2.10 20.56 -25.36
C GLY A 246 2.03 22.06 -25.63
N LYS A 247 0.84 22.67 -25.47
CA LYS A 247 0.66 24.12 -25.62
C LYS A 247 1.57 24.94 -24.69
N CYS A 248 1.71 24.56 -23.42
CA CYS A 248 2.61 25.27 -22.50
C CYS A 248 4.08 25.19 -22.94
N LEU A 249 4.53 24.05 -23.47
CA LEU A 249 5.88 23.88 -24.02
C LEU A 249 6.09 24.69 -25.31
N ASP A 250 5.07 24.77 -26.17
CA ASP A 250 5.10 25.59 -27.39
C ASP A 250 5.18 27.09 -27.05
N GLU A 251 4.41 27.58 -26.07
CA GLU A 251 4.44 28.99 -25.66
C GLU A 251 5.74 29.36 -24.91
N ILE A 252 6.35 28.44 -24.13
CA ILE A 252 7.71 28.63 -23.59
C ILE A 252 8.74 28.76 -24.72
N THR A 253 8.65 27.92 -25.75
CA THR A 253 9.56 27.96 -26.91
C THR A 253 9.43 29.30 -27.63
N LYS A 254 8.19 29.72 -27.93
CA LYS A 254 7.84 30.99 -28.57
C LYS A 254 8.25 32.21 -27.72
N ALA A 255 8.18 32.12 -26.38
CA ALA A 255 8.69 33.14 -25.50
C ALA A 255 10.22 33.28 -25.63
N ALA A 256 10.97 32.17 -25.66
CA ALA A 256 12.42 32.18 -25.87
C ALA A 256 12.81 32.72 -27.26
N GLU A 257 12.06 32.38 -28.31
CA GLU A 257 12.25 32.91 -29.66
C GLU A 257 11.97 34.43 -29.77
N SER A 258 11.20 35.00 -28.83
CA SER A 258 10.88 36.44 -28.81
C SER A 258 11.98 37.34 -28.22
N VAL A 259 13.09 36.78 -27.74
CA VAL A 259 14.21 37.54 -27.16
C VAL A 259 15.03 38.23 -28.25
N ASP A 260 15.05 39.58 -28.23
CA ASP A 260 15.77 40.40 -29.20
C ASP A 260 16.86 41.22 -28.50
N HIS A 261 18.10 40.77 -28.65
CA HIS A 261 19.29 41.39 -28.08
C HIS A 261 19.58 42.80 -28.65
N LYS A 262 19.13 43.13 -29.88
CA LYS A 262 19.30 44.46 -30.47
C LYS A 262 18.28 45.43 -29.90
N ASN A 263 17.02 44.99 -29.80
CA ASN A 263 15.97 45.76 -29.17
C ASN A 263 16.27 46.02 -27.68
N ASP A 264 16.70 45.01 -26.93
CA ASP A 264 17.11 45.18 -25.53
C ASP A 264 18.26 46.20 -25.41
N SER A 265 19.27 46.14 -26.28
CA SER A 265 20.37 47.12 -26.33
C SER A 265 19.88 48.55 -26.63
N GLN A 266 18.94 48.70 -27.57
CA GLN A 266 18.34 49.99 -27.91
C GLN A 266 17.53 50.56 -26.72
N MET A 267 16.79 49.71 -26.00
CA MET A 267 16.05 50.11 -24.80
C MET A 267 16.97 50.58 -23.68
N VAL A 268 18.16 49.97 -23.51
CA VAL A 268 19.21 50.46 -22.59
C VAL A 268 19.70 51.85 -23.00
N ILE A 269 20.02 52.06 -24.29
CA ILE A 269 20.44 53.39 -24.80
C ILE A 269 19.34 54.43 -24.52
N GLU A 270 18.08 54.09 -24.74
CA GLU A 270 16.96 55.00 -24.49
C GLU A 270 16.72 55.32 -23.01
N ALA A 271 16.97 54.36 -22.12
CA ALA A 271 16.84 54.54 -20.67
C ALA A 271 17.98 55.38 -20.07
N PHE A 272 19.22 55.21 -20.56
CA PHE A 272 20.42 55.81 -19.95
C PHE A 272 21.06 56.95 -20.74
N LYS A 273 20.58 57.30 -21.95
CA LYS A 273 21.05 58.49 -22.68
C LYS A 273 20.84 59.75 -21.84
N SER A 274 21.95 60.37 -21.43
CA SER A 274 21.94 61.57 -20.59
C SER A 274 21.69 62.87 -21.37
N GLY A 275 21.73 62.82 -22.70
CA GLY A 275 21.80 64.01 -23.56
C GLY A 275 23.14 64.74 -23.51
N PHE A 276 24.16 64.17 -22.84
CA PHE A 276 25.51 64.71 -22.80
C PHE A 276 26.20 64.46 -24.15
N GLU A 277 26.58 65.53 -24.84
CA GLU A 277 27.47 65.43 -26.00
C GLU A 277 28.93 65.30 -25.54
N PRO A 278 29.77 64.48 -26.20
CA PRO A 278 31.20 64.43 -25.92
C PRO A 278 31.82 65.83 -26.02
N PRO A 279 32.75 66.21 -25.11
CA PRO A 279 33.43 67.49 -25.22
C PRO A 279 34.15 67.58 -26.58
N GLY A 280 33.95 68.70 -27.27
CA GLY A 280 34.65 69.00 -28.52
C GLY A 280 36.15 69.25 -28.29
N ASP A 281 36.86 69.51 -29.38
CA ASP A 281 38.28 69.85 -29.33
C ASP A 281 38.52 71.07 -28.42
N VAL A 282 39.57 71.00 -27.61
CA VAL A 282 39.95 72.11 -26.72
C VAL A 282 40.58 73.22 -27.57
N ASP A 283 39.93 74.38 -27.60
CA ASP A 283 40.41 75.56 -28.32
C ASP A 283 41.84 75.94 -27.89
N PHE A 284 42.65 76.39 -28.86
CA PHE A 284 43.99 76.89 -28.58
C PHE A 284 43.94 78.28 -27.92
N GLU A 285 44.31 78.37 -26.64
CA GLU A 285 44.44 79.63 -25.91
C GLU A 285 45.70 80.41 -26.36
N ASP A 286 45.55 81.26 -27.38
CA ASP A 286 46.62 82.14 -27.88
C ASP A 286 46.84 83.35 -26.95
N PHE A 287 47.74 83.18 -25.97
CA PHE A 287 48.17 84.25 -25.06
C PHE A 287 48.98 85.38 -25.72
N THR A 288 49.32 85.30 -27.01
CA THR A 288 50.05 86.37 -27.72
C THR A 288 49.11 87.46 -28.26
N GLN A 289 47.80 87.23 -28.29
CA GLN A 289 46.80 88.22 -28.66
C GLN A 289 46.24 88.96 -27.43
N PRO A 290 45.89 90.27 -27.57
CA PRO A 290 45.28 91.02 -26.48
C PRO A 290 43.91 90.41 -26.12
N MET A 291 43.81 89.96 -24.87
CA MET A 291 42.74 89.16 -24.29
C MET A 291 41.33 89.72 -24.58
N LYS A 292 40.68 89.20 -25.63
CA LYS A 292 39.27 89.51 -25.92
C LYS A 292 38.39 88.77 -24.93
N ARG A 293 37.63 89.51 -24.11
CA ARG A 293 36.57 88.94 -23.28
C ARG A 293 35.49 88.34 -24.16
N THR A 294 35.46 87.02 -24.30
CA THR A 294 34.30 86.30 -24.82
C THR A 294 33.16 86.43 -23.81
N VAL A 295 32.01 86.91 -24.28
CA VAL A 295 30.79 86.96 -23.47
C VAL A 295 30.14 85.58 -23.55
N SER A 296 30.09 84.87 -22.43
CA SER A 296 29.27 83.65 -22.34
C SER A 296 27.79 84.03 -22.39
N GLU A 297 27.10 83.66 -23.47
CA GLU A 297 25.64 83.79 -23.57
C GLU A 297 24.94 82.77 -22.66
N SER A 298 24.89 83.08 -21.36
CA SER A 298 23.98 82.44 -20.40
C SER A 298 23.27 83.49 -19.53
N SER A 299 22.99 84.66 -20.13
CA SER A 299 22.27 85.77 -19.52
C SER A 299 20.83 85.83 -20.04
N LEU A 300 19.92 85.03 -19.46
CA LEU A 300 18.48 85.24 -19.65
C LEU A 300 18.06 86.52 -18.91
N SER A 301 18.13 87.64 -19.62
CA SER A 301 17.68 88.94 -19.13
C SER A 301 16.15 88.98 -19.06
N ASN A 302 15.60 89.30 -17.89
CA ASN A 302 14.20 89.67 -17.72
C ASN A 302 13.83 90.84 -18.65
N SER A 303 12.89 90.63 -19.58
CA SER A 303 12.10 91.72 -20.14
C SER A 303 10.96 92.08 -19.18
N ARG A 304 10.93 93.33 -18.70
CA ARG A 304 9.75 93.89 -18.02
C ARG A 304 8.83 94.57 -19.03
N GLY A 305 7.67 93.97 -19.28
CA GLY A 305 6.48 94.61 -19.87
C GLY A 305 5.33 94.50 -18.87
N ASP A 306 4.49 95.53 -18.78
CA ASP A 306 3.52 95.75 -17.70
C ASP A 306 2.20 94.98 -17.87
N GLY A 307 1.48 94.68 -16.79
CA GLY A 307 0.18 93.98 -16.83
C GLY A 307 -0.26 93.30 -15.51
N LYS A 308 -1.08 93.98 -14.71
CA LYS A 308 -1.62 93.50 -13.42
C LYS A 308 -2.68 92.39 -13.55
N SER A 309 -2.62 91.36 -12.69
CA SER A 309 -3.59 91.15 -11.58
C SER A 309 -3.24 89.97 -10.67
N GLU A 310 -3.30 90.20 -9.35
CA GLU A 310 -3.18 89.23 -8.23
C GLU A 310 -4.60 88.71 -7.83
N PRO A 311 -4.84 87.77 -6.86
CA PRO A 311 -3.99 87.47 -5.68
C PRO A 311 -3.88 86.03 -5.10
N LYS A 312 -2.77 85.79 -4.36
CA LYS A 312 -2.59 84.94 -3.12
C LYS A 312 -2.87 83.41 -3.19
N PHE A 313 -2.21 82.50 -2.45
CA PHE A 313 -1.20 82.49 -1.35
C PHE A 313 -0.13 81.38 -1.64
N GLY A 314 0.97 81.15 -0.90
CA GLY A 314 1.62 81.86 0.22
C GLY A 314 2.49 80.96 1.13
N SER A 315 3.69 81.42 1.52
CA SER A 315 4.69 80.77 2.43
C SER A 315 5.42 79.49 1.95
N LYS A 316 6.66 79.16 2.38
CA LYS A 316 7.89 79.91 2.80
C LYS A 316 8.97 78.89 3.24
N SER A 317 10.20 78.98 2.74
CA SER A 317 11.47 78.96 3.52
C SER A 317 12.70 78.65 2.63
N LYS A 318 13.89 79.05 3.08
CA LYS A 318 15.18 78.96 2.35
C LYS A 318 16.20 78.13 3.11
N GLY A 319 16.90 77.24 2.40
CA GLY A 319 18.34 77.41 2.17
C GLY A 319 19.36 76.50 2.90
N LYS A 320 20.49 76.31 2.19
CA LYS A 320 21.80 75.80 2.66
C LYS A 320 21.83 74.27 2.97
N LEU A 321 22.95 73.55 2.88
CA LEU A 321 24.36 73.90 2.61
C LEU A 321 25.09 72.72 1.87
N TRP A 322 26.30 72.97 1.37
CA TRP A 322 27.30 71.97 0.96
C TRP A 322 27.61 70.93 2.06
N PRO A 323 28.26 69.81 1.68
CA PRO A 323 29.53 69.50 2.36
C PRO A 323 30.71 69.22 1.41
N PHE A 324 31.91 69.25 2.01
CA PHE A 324 33.22 69.21 1.37
C PHE A 324 33.72 67.83 0.94
N ILE A 325 34.68 67.86 0.01
CA ILE A 325 35.59 66.79 -0.39
C ILE A 325 36.29 66.12 0.81
N LYS A 326 36.37 64.79 0.80
CA LYS A 326 37.55 64.06 1.31
C LYS A 326 38.08 63.09 0.27
N LYS A 327 39.41 63.08 0.13
CA LYS A 327 40.16 62.34 -0.90
C LYS A 327 40.33 60.88 -0.50
N ASN A 328 40.34 59.98 -1.48
CA ASN A 328 41.18 58.78 -1.42
C ASN A 328 41.90 58.58 -2.76
N LYS A 329 42.96 57.78 -2.74
CA LYS A 329 44.17 57.97 -3.55
C LYS A 329 44.42 56.76 -4.46
N LEU A 330 44.38 56.95 -5.79
CA LEU A 330 45.15 56.11 -6.71
C LEU A 330 45.52 56.84 -8.01
N MET A 331 46.76 57.30 -8.09
CA MET A 331 47.47 57.53 -9.36
C MET A 331 48.30 56.28 -9.61
N SER A 332 47.94 55.46 -10.61
CA SER A 332 48.81 54.43 -11.21
C SER A 332 48.16 53.79 -12.45
N LEU A 333 48.07 54.55 -13.56
CA LEU A 333 47.80 54.00 -14.89
C LEU A 333 48.74 54.63 -15.92
N LEU A 334 49.99 54.14 -15.97
CA LEU A 334 50.87 54.27 -17.14
C LEU A 334 51.89 53.12 -17.16
N THR A 335 51.50 51.98 -17.76
CA THR A 335 52.36 51.10 -18.57
C THR A 335 51.51 50.04 -19.29
N SER A 336 51.79 49.85 -20.59
CA SER A 336 51.29 48.78 -21.47
C SER A 336 52.48 47.80 -21.75
N PRO A 337 52.40 46.71 -22.57
CA PRO A 337 51.26 46.16 -23.33
C PRO A 337 51.16 44.59 -23.38
N HIS A 338 50.17 44.11 -24.17
CA HIS A 338 50.11 42.83 -24.91
C HIS A 338 49.94 41.45 -24.22
N GLN A 339 48.79 40.81 -24.47
CA GLN A 339 48.68 39.55 -25.23
C GLN A 339 47.27 39.40 -25.87
N PRO A 340 47.09 38.68 -27.00
CA PRO A 340 45.82 38.57 -27.74
C PRO A 340 44.92 37.40 -27.27
N PRO A 341 43.62 37.39 -27.62
CA PRO A 341 42.70 36.30 -27.27
C PRO A 341 42.91 35.05 -28.15
N PRO A 342 42.60 33.83 -27.65
CA PRO A 342 42.67 32.60 -28.44
C PRO A 342 41.50 32.44 -29.43
N PRO A 343 41.70 31.76 -30.57
CA PRO A 343 40.68 31.59 -31.61
C PRO A 343 39.85 30.29 -31.44
N PRO A 344 38.64 30.21 -32.04
CA PRO A 344 37.97 28.95 -32.41
C PRO A 344 38.47 28.47 -33.80
N PRO A 345 37.94 27.40 -34.45
CA PRO A 345 37.00 26.34 -34.02
C PRO A 345 37.57 24.91 -34.31
N ALA A 346 36.73 23.86 -34.16
CA ALA A 346 36.76 22.70 -35.06
C ALA A 346 35.46 21.87 -34.97
N SER A 347 34.54 22.05 -35.92
CA SER A 347 33.45 21.12 -36.19
C SER A 347 33.84 20.19 -37.35
N ALA A 348 33.38 18.93 -37.31
CA ALA A 348 33.56 17.98 -38.39
C ALA A 348 32.22 17.33 -38.76
N SER A 349 31.79 17.56 -39.99
CA SER A 349 30.81 16.74 -40.71
C SER A 349 31.53 15.97 -41.81
N PRO A 350 30.98 14.85 -42.28
CA PRO A 350 30.74 14.77 -43.72
C PRO A 350 29.32 14.27 -44.07
N SER A 351 28.99 14.37 -45.35
CA SER A 351 27.62 14.43 -45.88
C SER A 351 27.09 13.13 -46.50
N ALA A 352 25.75 13.07 -46.58
CA ALA A 352 24.93 12.57 -47.69
C ALA A 352 24.96 11.10 -48.18
N VAL A 353 23.73 10.59 -48.31
CA VAL A 353 23.17 9.35 -48.92
C VAL A 353 23.49 9.20 -50.44
N PRO A 354 23.35 8.02 -51.10
CA PRO A 354 22.01 7.41 -51.37
C PRO A 354 21.88 5.87 -51.59
N ASN A 355 20.61 5.42 -51.66
CA ASN A 355 20.03 4.21 -52.29
C ASN A 355 20.20 2.80 -51.65
N GLY A 356 19.05 2.12 -51.47
CA GLY A 356 18.91 0.64 -51.52
C GLY A 356 18.30 0.20 -52.88
N PRO A 357 17.59 -0.94 -53.02
CA PRO A 357 17.27 -2.00 -52.05
C PRO A 357 17.55 -3.45 -52.55
N GLN A 358 17.41 -4.47 -51.68
CA GLN A 358 16.92 -5.81 -52.08
C GLN A 358 16.58 -6.71 -50.88
N SER A 359 15.49 -7.49 -50.99
CA SER A 359 15.09 -8.54 -50.04
C SER A 359 15.46 -9.94 -50.57
N PRO A 360 15.65 -10.94 -49.70
CA PRO A 360 15.33 -12.33 -50.00
C PRO A 360 14.17 -12.87 -49.15
N LYS A 361 13.63 -14.01 -49.59
CA LYS A 361 12.31 -14.55 -49.23
C LYS A 361 12.36 -15.49 -48.01
N GLN A 362 11.24 -15.60 -47.32
CA GLN A 362 10.98 -16.62 -46.30
C GLN A 362 11.00 -18.03 -46.89
N GLN A 363 11.50 -19.01 -46.13
CA GLN A 363 11.09 -20.41 -46.20
C GLN A 363 10.34 -20.76 -44.90
N LYS A 364 9.38 -21.69 -44.98
CA LYS A 364 8.59 -22.16 -43.83
C LYS A 364 9.27 -23.39 -43.21
N GLU A 365 9.43 -23.39 -41.90
CA GLU A 365 9.77 -24.57 -41.09
C GLU A 365 8.66 -24.93 -40.09
N PRO A 366 8.62 -26.17 -39.57
CA PRO A 366 7.46 -26.71 -38.84
C PRO A 366 7.28 -26.16 -37.42
N LEU A 367 6.03 -26.20 -36.93
CA LEU A 367 5.61 -25.62 -35.65
C LEU A 367 6.22 -26.26 -34.38
N SER A 368 6.93 -27.39 -34.49
CA SER A 368 7.53 -28.06 -33.33
C SER A 368 8.68 -27.28 -32.69
N HIS A 369 9.44 -26.49 -33.45
CA HIS A 369 10.56 -25.71 -32.90
C HIS A 369 10.12 -24.51 -32.05
N ARG A 370 8.92 -23.98 -32.29
CA ARG A 370 8.46 -22.74 -31.65
C ARG A 370 8.06 -22.88 -30.18
N PHE A 371 7.81 -24.10 -29.70
CA PHE A 371 7.37 -24.35 -28.32
C PHE A 371 8.55 -24.54 -27.35
N ASN A 372 9.67 -25.10 -27.81
CA ASN A 372 10.89 -25.23 -27.00
C ASN A 372 11.55 -23.87 -26.71
N GLU A 373 11.49 -22.92 -27.64
CA GLU A 373 12.14 -21.61 -27.51
C GLU A 373 11.53 -20.76 -26.38
N PHE A 374 10.23 -20.96 -26.08
CA PHE A 374 9.53 -20.27 -24.99
C PHE A 374 9.83 -20.85 -23.58
N MET A 375 10.24 -22.12 -23.50
CA MET A 375 10.59 -22.78 -22.23
C MET A 375 12.10 -22.77 -21.94
N THR A 376 12.93 -22.48 -22.94
CA THR A 376 14.40 -22.36 -22.82
C THR A 376 14.90 -20.91 -22.78
N SER A 377 14.02 -19.93 -23.03
CA SER A 377 14.35 -18.52 -22.87
C SER A 377 14.56 -18.17 -21.39
N LYS A 378 15.82 -18.02 -20.99
CA LYS A 378 16.19 -17.48 -19.67
C LYS A 378 15.45 -16.14 -19.44
N PRO A 379 14.65 -15.99 -18.38
CA PRO A 379 14.35 -14.66 -17.87
C PRO A 379 15.69 -14.00 -17.57
N LYS A 380 15.92 -12.77 -18.04
CA LYS A 380 17.02 -11.94 -17.52
C LYS A 380 16.66 -11.52 -16.10
N ILE A 381 16.80 -12.46 -15.15
CA ILE A 381 16.92 -12.14 -13.74
C ILE A 381 18.09 -11.17 -13.67
N HIS A 382 17.79 -9.94 -13.28
CA HIS A 382 18.78 -8.93 -13.02
C HIS A 382 19.50 -9.35 -11.74
N CYS A 383 20.46 -10.27 -11.89
CA CYS A 383 21.35 -10.67 -10.81
C CYS A 383 21.96 -9.38 -10.29
N PHE A 384 21.60 -9.00 -9.06
CA PHE A 384 22.14 -7.82 -8.40
C PHE A 384 23.64 -8.06 -8.17
N ARG A 385 24.44 -7.76 -9.20
CA ARG A 385 25.77 -7.18 -8.99
C ARG A 385 25.52 -5.89 -8.24
N SER A 386 25.53 -5.99 -6.92
CA SER A 386 25.58 -4.84 -6.03
C SER A 386 26.69 -3.92 -6.54
N LEU A 387 26.33 -2.69 -6.91
CA LEU A 387 27.30 -1.68 -7.31
C LEU A 387 28.18 -1.42 -6.10
N LYS A 388 29.39 -1.99 -6.15
CA LYS A 388 30.37 -1.92 -5.07
C LYS A 388 30.81 -0.49 -4.84
N ARG A 389 30.13 0.23 -3.94
CA ARG A 389 30.46 1.59 -3.52
C ARG A 389 30.33 1.73 -2.00
N GLY A 390 31.40 1.34 -1.31
CA GLY A 390 31.67 1.68 0.10
C GLY A 390 31.05 0.76 1.17
N GLY A 391 31.89 0.21 2.05
CA GLY A 391 31.47 -0.41 3.32
C GLY A 391 31.10 -1.90 3.24
N ALA A 392 32.08 -2.78 3.42
CA ALA A 392 31.81 -4.20 3.67
C ALA A 392 31.46 -4.39 5.16
N GLY A 393 30.16 -4.34 5.48
CA GLY A 393 29.65 -4.84 6.75
C GLY A 393 29.72 -6.38 6.80
N PRO A 394 29.89 -6.99 7.98
CA PRO A 394 29.82 -8.45 8.14
C PRO A 394 28.47 -9.04 7.68
N GLU A 395 28.49 -10.18 6.96
CA GLU A 395 27.27 -10.86 6.49
C GLU A 395 26.36 -11.36 7.62
N ASP A 396 26.91 -11.53 8.83
CA ASP A 396 26.22 -11.98 10.03
C ASP A 396 25.54 -10.83 10.81
N PHE A 397 25.59 -9.61 10.28
CA PHE A 397 25.09 -8.38 10.90
C PHE A 397 25.65 -8.10 12.31
N SER A 398 26.84 -8.61 12.64
CA SER A 398 27.51 -8.40 13.95
C SER A 398 27.81 -6.94 14.30
N ASN A 399 27.68 -6.02 13.33
CA ASN A 399 27.79 -4.57 13.53
C ASN A 399 26.48 -3.90 13.99
N LEU A 400 25.37 -4.64 14.17
CA LEU A 400 24.09 -4.13 14.64
C LEU A 400 23.83 -4.49 16.12
N PRO A 401 23.08 -3.67 16.88
CA PRO A 401 22.58 -4.02 18.20
C PRO A 401 21.80 -5.36 18.19
N PRO A 402 21.83 -6.17 19.27
CA PRO A 402 21.28 -7.53 19.25
C PRO A 402 19.86 -7.67 18.71
N GLU A 403 18.95 -6.77 19.09
CA GLU A 403 17.55 -6.81 18.66
C GLU A 403 17.38 -6.48 17.16
N GLN A 404 18.15 -5.51 16.65
CA GLN A 404 18.18 -5.17 15.23
C GLN A 404 18.85 -6.29 14.42
N ARG A 405 19.89 -6.92 14.99
CA ARG A 405 20.58 -8.09 14.43
C ARG A 405 19.61 -9.28 14.32
N ARG A 406 18.87 -9.61 15.38
CA ARG A 406 17.83 -10.67 15.38
C ARG A 406 16.79 -10.41 14.29
N LYS A 407 16.23 -9.19 14.24
CA LYS A 407 15.22 -8.80 13.23
C LYS A 407 15.75 -8.91 11.79
N LYS A 408 17.02 -8.55 11.54
CA LYS A 408 17.65 -8.68 10.21
C LYS A 408 17.98 -10.11 9.82
N LEU A 409 18.43 -10.93 10.77
CA LEU A 409 18.68 -12.36 10.56
C LEU A 409 17.37 -13.11 10.29
N GLN A 410 16.31 -12.87 11.08
CA GLN A 410 14.98 -13.46 10.85
C GLN A 410 14.42 -13.06 9.48
N GLN A 411 14.46 -11.76 9.13
CA GLN A 411 14.06 -11.29 7.79
C GLN A 411 14.81 -12.05 6.68
N LYS A 412 16.09 -12.40 6.89
CA LYS A 412 16.88 -13.12 5.90
C LYS A 412 16.53 -14.61 5.81
N VAL A 413 16.23 -15.24 6.94
CA VAL A 413 15.68 -16.61 6.99
C VAL A 413 14.33 -16.68 6.27
N ASP A 414 13.43 -15.72 6.50
CA ASP A 414 12.11 -15.66 5.86
C ASP A 414 12.21 -15.47 4.33
N GLU A 415 13.13 -14.60 3.88
CA GLU A 415 13.43 -14.40 2.45
C GLU A 415 13.89 -15.70 1.79
N LEU A 416 14.84 -16.41 2.42
CA LEU A 416 15.42 -17.64 1.87
C LEU A 416 14.40 -18.79 1.89
N ASN A 417 13.60 -18.94 2.94
CA ASN A 417 12.53 -19.93 3.02
C ASN A 417 11.47 -19.72 1.92
N ARG A 418 11.10 -18.46 1.64
CA ARG A 418 10.22 -18.12 0.51
C ARG A 418 10.84 -18.49 -0.85
N ASP A 419 12.14 -18.35 -1.01
CA ASP A 419 12.82 -18.70 -2.26
C ASP A 419 13.02 -20.23 -2.40
N ILE A 420 13.22 -20.96 -1.30
CA ILE A 420 13.14 -22.43 -1.26
C ILE A 420 11.76 -22.90 -1.73
N GLN A 421 10.67 -22.29 -1.26
CA GLN A 421 9.32 -22.69 -1.66
C GLN A 421 9.10 -22.51 -3.17
N LYS A 422 9.56 -21.41 -3.77
CA LYS A 422 9.46 -21.19 -5.23
C LYS A 422 10.22 -22.25 -6.05
N GLU A 423 11.41 -22.63 -5.61
CA GLU A 423 12.20 -23.67 -6.28
C GLU A 423 11.55 -25.06 -6.10
N MET A 424 10.94 -25.33 -4.93
CA MET A 424 10.13 -26.53 -4.69
C MET A 424 8.88 -26.59 -5.59
N ASP A 425 8.09 -25.52 -5.66
CA ASP A 425 6.91 -25.44 -6.53
C ASP A 425 7.29 -25.64 -8.01
N SER A 426 8.43 -25.05 -8.42
CA SER A 426 8.99 -25.21 -9.77
C SER A 426 9.42 -26.64 -10.06
N ARG A 427 10.03 -27.32 -9.07
CA ARG A 427 10.43 -28.73 -9.16
C ARG A 427 9.20 -29.66 -9.24
N ASP A 428 8.15 -29.39 -8.49
CA ASP A 428 6.92 -30.18 -8.50
C ASP A 428 6.15 -30.02 -9.81
N ALA A 429 6.05 -28.79 -10.35
CA ALA A 429 5.50 -28.54 -11.67
C ALA A 429 6.28 -29.26 -12.78
N LEU A 430 7.61 -29.24 -12.70
CA LEU A 430 8.48 -29.91 -13.66
C LEU A 430 8.44 -31.45 -13.54
N THR A 431 8.24 -31.97 -12.32
CA THR A 431 8.04 -33.41 -12.07
C THR A 431 6.72 -33.89 -12.70
N LYS A 432 5.64 -33.12 -12.53
CA LYS A 432 4.35 -33.39 -13.20
C LYS A 432 4.47 -33.34 -14.73
N MET A 433 5.28 -32.43 -15.27
CA MET A 433 5.58 -32.37 -16.71
C MET A 433 6.34 -33.62 -17.19
N LYS A 434 7.32 -34.10 -16.42
CA LYS A 434 8.02 -35.36 -16.71
C LYS A 434 7.05 -36.55 -16.76
N ASP A 435 6.11 -36.64 -15.81
CA ASP A 435 5.08 -37.69 -15.83
C ASP A 435 4.18 -37.65 -17.07
N VAL A 436 3.89 -36.45 -17.61
CA VAL A 436 3.16 -36.29 -18.87
C VAL A 436 3.99 -36.81 -20.05
N TYR A 437 5.29 -36.52 -20.11
CA TYR A 437 6.18 -37.05 -21.16
C TYR A 437 6.36 -38.56 -21.07
N ILE A 438 6.42 -39.14 -19.86
CA ILE A 438 6.45 -40.60 -19.66
C ILE A 438 5.16 -41.25 -20.17
N LYS A 439 3.99 -40.67 -19.87
CA LYS A 439 2.69 -41.21 -20.27
C LYS A 439 2.38 -41.01 -21.75
N ASN A 440 2.86 -39.91 -22.35
CA ASN A 440 2.62 -39.53 -23.73
C ASN A 440 3.94 -39.15 -24.44
N PRO A 441 4.73 -40.12 -24.95
CA PRO A 441 6.04 -39.85 -25.58
C PRO A 441 6.02 -38.89 -26.78
N GLN A 442 4.86 -38.69 -27.40
CA GLN A 442 4.65 -37.72 -28.48
C GLN A 442 4.66 -36.25 -28.01
N MET A 443 4.53 -35.99 -26.71
CA MET A 443 4.46 -34.64 -26.12
C MET A 443 5.84 -34.08 -25.74
N GLY A 444 6.86 -34.93 -25.64
CA GLY A 444 8.22 -34.56 -25.25
C GLY A 444 9.03 -35.74 -24.74
N ASP A 445 10.36 -35.59 -24.70
CA ASP A 445 11.26 -36.58 -24.11
C ASP A 445 11.37 -36.38 -22.59
N ALA A 446 11.01 -37.40 -21.81
CA ALA A 446 11.11 -37.37 -20.36
C ALA A 446 12.55 -37.23 -19.84
N ALA A 447 13.56 -37.71 -20.58
CA ALA A 447 14.97 -37.61 -20.18
C ALA A 447 15.51 -36.18 -20.33
N SER A 448 14.96 -35.38 -21.26
CA SER A 448 15.33 -33.96 -21.43
C SER A 448 15.08 -33.09 -20.18
N VAL A 449 14.17 -33.54 -19.30
CA VAL A 449 13.77 -32.84 -18.08
C VAL A 449 14.69 -33.14 -16.88
N ASP A 450 15.42 -34.26 -16.91
CA ASP A 450 16.17 -34.76 -15.75
C ASP A 450 17.31 -33.85 -15.31
N HIS A 451 18.03 -33.23 -16.26
CA HIS A 451 19.08 -32.27 -15.93
C HIS A 451 18.55 -31.07 -15.14
N ARG A 452 17.36 -30.57 -15.51
CA ARG A 452 16.74 -29.41 -14.87
C ARG A 452 16.14 -29.76 -13.50
N LEU A 453 15.61 -30.97 -13.32
CA LEU A 453 15.21 -31.46 -12.00
C LEU A 453 16.40 -31.62 -11.05
N ALA A 454 17.56 -32.07 -11.55
CA ALA A 454 18.79 -32.14 -10.77
C ALA A 454 19.32 -30.74 -10.37
N GLU A 455 19.28 -29.77 -11.29
CA GLU A 455 19.65 -28.37 -11.04
C GLU A 455 18.77 -27.74 -9.94
N LEU A 456 17.45 -27.87 -10.03
CA LEU A 456 16.51 -27.40 -9.01
C LEU A 456 16.76 -28.08 -7.65
N GLY A 457 17.06 -29.38 -7.65
CA GLY A 457 17.44 -30.11 -6.44
C GLY A 457 18.70 -29.56 -5.76
N GLN A 458 19.73 -29.22 -6.54
CA GLN A 458 20.96 -28.60 -6.04
C GLN A 458 20.75 -27.17 -5.54
N ASN A 459 19.89 -26.38 -6.20
CA ASN A 459 19.53 -25.03 -5.76
C ASN A 459 18.79 -25.05 -4.41
N ILE A 460 17.80 -25.93 -4.26
CA ILE A 460 17.06 -26.11 -3.00
C ILE A 460 18.02 -26.47 -1.86
N GLU A 461 18.94 -27.40 -2.08
CA GLU A 461 19.91 -27.81 -1.05
C GLU A 461 20.87 -26.67 -0.68
N LYS A 462 21.34 -25.90 -1.67
CA LYS A 462 22.18 -24.72 -1.44
C LYS A 462 21.44 -23.66 -0.60
N LEU A 463 20.18 -23.36 -0.93
CA LEU A 463 19.36 -22.41 -0.17
C LEU A 463 19.09 -22.90 1.26
N ARG A 464 18.87 -24.21 1.47
CA ARG A 464 18.72 -24.80 2.81
C ARG A 464 19.98 -24.66 3.67
N LEU A 465 21.15 -24.89 3.09
CA LEU A 465 22.43 -24.64 3.78
C LEU A 465 22.63 -23.15 4.11
N GLU A 466 22.12 -22.25 3.27
CA GLU A 466 22.14 -20.81 3.54
C GLU A 466 21.15 -20.42 4.65
N VAL A 467 19.94 -20.98 4.67
CA VAL A 467 18.99 -20.86 5.81
C VAL A 467 19.66 -21.33 7.11
N GLN A 468 20.25 -22.53 7.12
CA GLN A 468 20.91 -23.08 8.31
C GLN A 468 22.05 -22.18 8.84
N LYS A 469 22.79 -21.51 7.93
CA LYS A 469 23.83 -20.53 8.30
C LYS A 469 23.22 -19.31 9.00
N PHE A 470 22.12 -18.76 8.49
CA PHE A 470 21.44 -17.60 9.08
C PHE A 470 20.67 -17.95 10.36
N GLU A 471 20.05 -19.13 10.45
CA GLU A 471 19.43 -19.67 11.66
C GLU A 471 20.46 -19.92 12.77
N GLY A 472 21.67 -20.38 12.44
CA GLY A 472 22.78 -20.51 13.39
C GLY A 472 23.16 -19.18 14.02
N TRP A 473 23.32 -18.13 13.20
CA TRP A 473 23.57 -16.77 13.70
C TRP A 473 22.39 -16.18 14.49
N LEU A 474 21.15 -16.53 14.13
CA LEU A 474 19.96 -16.13 14.87
C LEU A 474 19.96 -16.75 16.28
N ALA A 475 20.24 -18.05 16.38
CA ALA A 475 20.34 -18.78 17.64
C ALA A 475 21.49 -18.27 18.54
N GLU A 476 22.62 -17.84 17.95
CA GLU A 476 23.71 -17.17 18.67
C GLU A 476 23.25 -15.84 19.30
N VAL A 477 22.40 -15.06 18.60
CA VAL A 477 21.83 -13.80 19.11
C VAL A 477 20.74 -14.03 20.15
N GLU A 478 19.96 -15.10 20.02
CA GLU A 478 18.92 -15.52 20.97
C GLU A 478 19.48 -16.26 22.20
N GLY A 479 20.80 -16.43 22.32
CA GLY A 479 21.45 -17.07 23.47
C GLY A 479 21.25 -18.59 23.54
N ARG A 480 20.81 -19.25 22.45
CA ARG A 480 20.57 -20.69 22.39
C ARG A 480 21.75 -21.42 21.75
N LEU A 481 22.77 -21.75 22.55
CA LEU A 481 23.86 -22.63 22.12
C LEU A 481 23.37 -24.09 21.95
N PRO A 482 23.62 -24.74 20.80
CA PRO A 482 23.66 -26.20 20.71
C PRO A 482 24.95 -26.71 21.37
N ALA A 483 24.87 -27.82 22.11
CA ALA A 483 26.03 -28.45 22.70
C ALA A 483 27.00 -28.96 21.62
N ARG A 484 28.15 -28.31 21.45
CA ARG A 484 29.21 -28.77 20.54
C ARG A 484 30.15 -29.72 21.27
N SER A 485 30.31 -30.92 20.70
CA SER A 485 31.18 -31.98 21.19
C SER A 485 32.67 -31.60 21.11
N GLU A 486 33.40 -31.68 22.23
CA GLU A 486 34.86 -31.89 22.21
C GLU A 486 35.33 -32.89 23.29
N GLN A 487 36.16 -33.83 22.83
CA GLN A 487 37.22 -34.47 23.59
C GLN A 487 38.57 -33.92 23.06
N PRO A 488 39.71 -34.12 23.75
CA PRO A 488 39.93 -34.16 25.20
C PRO A 488 41.24 -33.43 25.63
N ARG A 489 41.36 -32.98 26.91
CA ARG A 489 42.55 -33.23 27.79
C ARG A 489 42.57 -32.50 29.15
N ARG A 490 42.77 -33.32 30.21
CA ARG A 490 43.66 -33.15 31.39
C ARG A 490 43.49 -31.95 32.37
N GLN A 491 42.90 -32.24 33.53
CA GLN A 491 43.59 -32.43 34.84
C GLN A 491 42.56 -33.03 35.83
N SER A 492 42.73 -34.26 36.35
CA SER A 492 43.56 -34.66 37.49
C SER A 492 43.09 -34.13 38.85
N GLY A 493 42.42 -34.98 39.65
CA GLY A 493 42.13 -34.76 41.08
C GLY A 493 41.07 -35.73 41.60
N LEU A 494 41.46 -36.66 42.50
CA LEU A 494 40.54 -37.67 43.06
C LEU A 494 39.77 -37.12 44.27
N TYR A 495 38.51 -37.54 44.44
CA TYR A 495 38.12 -38.41 45.56
C TYR A 495 36.78 -39.12 45.26
N GLU A 496 36.39 -40.02 46.15
CA GLU A 496 35.56 -41.20 45.88
C GLU A 496 34.42 -41.31 46.91
N ALA A 497 33.18 -41.61 46.48
CA ALA A 497 32.09 -42.10 47.35
C ALA A 497 30.88 -42.68 46.57
N GLN A 498 30.88 -44.00 46.39
CA GLN A 498 29.76 -44.95 46.59
C GLN A 498 28.33 -44.66 46.02
N ASN A 499 28.00 -45.43 44.98
CA ASN A 499 26.70 -46.08 44.68
C ASN A 499 26.09 -46.82 45.91
N PRO A 500 24.81 -47.31 45.93
CA PRO A 500 24.05 -47.83 44.76
C PRO A 500 22.50 -47.67 44.70
N SER A 501 21.96 -48.00 43.51
CA SER A 501 20.70 -48.72 43.20
C SER A 501 19.36 -48.40 43.90
N GLY A 502 18.32 -48.11 43.09
CA GLY A 502 16.90 -48.17 43.48
C GLY A 502 15.98 -48.33 42.26
N VAL A 503 15.30 -49.48 42.16
CA VAL A 503 14.49 -49.89 41.00
C VAL A 503 13.01 -49.56 41.23
N ASN A 504 12.25 -49.21 40.17
CA ASN A 504 11.08 -49.97 39.66
C ASN A 504 9.93 -49.11 39.09
N SER A 505 9.00 -49.79 38.40
CA SER A 505 8.06 -49.27 37.41
C SER A 505 6.57 -49.52 37.75
N CYS A 506 5.70 -48.68 37.20
CA CYS A 506 4.31 -48.89 36.72
C CYS A 506 3.14 -49.33 37.64
N ALA A 507 1.91 -49.04 37.13
CA ALA A 507 0.57 -49.54 37.50
C ALA A 507 -0.09 -48.97 38.81
N GLN A 508 -1.42 -48.88 38.99
CA GLN A 508 -2.63 -48.78 38.12
C GLN A 508 -3.87 -48.36 38.99
N ASP A 509 -5.00 -48.02 38.35
CA ASP A 509 -6.40 -47.92 38.88
C ASP A 509 -6.70 -46.84 39.96
N ARG A 510 -7.91 -46.25 40.12
CA ARG A 510 -9.26 -46.89 40.23
C ARG A 510 -10.46 -45.87 40.29
N GLU A 511 -11.63 -46.25 39.72
CA GLU A 511 -13.07 -45.95 40.06
C GLU A 511 -13.50 -44.58 40.70
N SER A 512 -14.35 -43.70 40.09
CA SER A 512 -15.85 -43.68 39.97
C SER A 512 -16.62 -43.01 41.17
N PRO A 513 -17.94 -42.64 41.11
CA PRO A 513 -18.82 -42.18 39.99
C PRO A 513 -19.91 -41.08 40.34
N ASP A 514 -20.64 -40.62 39.30
CA ASP A 514 -22.09 -40.20 39.19
C ASP A 514 -22.78 -39.04 39.98
N GLY A 515 -23.85 -38.44 39.38
CA GLY A 515 -25.01 -37.92 40.16
C GLY A 515 -25.65 -36.52 39.90
N SER A 516 -26.54 -36.40 38.89
CA SER A 516 -27.84 -35.65 38.88
C SER A 516 -28.01 -34.10 39.12
N TYR A 517 -28.35 -33.39 38.03
CA TYR A 517 -29.57 -32.57 37.75
C TYR A 517 -30.39 -31.84 38.87
N THR A 518 -30.63 -30.52 38.69
CA THR A 518 -31.89 -29.77 39.01
C THR A 518 -32.02 -28.48 38.17
N GLU A 519 -33.25 -27.95 38.04
CA GLU A 519 -33.68 -26.88 37.11
C GLU A 519 -33.65 -25.42 37.64
N GLU A 520 -33.71 -24.48 36.68
CA GLU A 520 -34.22 -23.09 36.65
C GLU A 520 -34.31 -22.19 37.92
N GLN A 521 -33.85 -20.94 37.76
CA GLN A 521 -34.77 -19.78 37.89
C GLN A 521 -34.27 -18.52 37.16
N SER A 522 -35.19 -17.86 36.47
CA SER A 522 -34.97 -16.64 35.66
C SER A 522 -35.05 -15.36 36.49
N GLN A 523 -34.29 -14.33 36.11
CA GLN A 523 -34.67 -12.94 36.37
C GLN A 523 -34.23 -12.04 35.21
N GLU A 524 -35.20 -11.47 34.52
CA GLU A 524 -35.00 -10.46 33.48
C GLU A 524 -34.62 -9.11 34.11
N THR A 525 -33.90 -8.27 33.38
CA THR A 525 -33.88 -6.83 33.64
C THR A 525 -33.88 -6.10 32.31
N GLU A 526 -34.90 -5.29 32.08
CA GLU A 526 -35.05 -4.48 30.89
C GLU A 526 -33.91 -3.45 30.77
N MET A 527 -33.37 -3.27 29.57
CA MET A 527 -32.68 -2.04 29.20
C MET A 527 -33.18 -1.58 27.84
N LYS A 528 -33.81 -0.40 27.80
CA LYS A 528 -34.34 0.20 26.56
C LYS A 528 -33.21 0.59 25.62
N VAL A 529 -33.44 0.35 24.33
CA VAL A 529 -32.64 0.92 23.23
C VAL A 529 -33.30 2.24 22.79
N PRO A 530 -32.60 3.40 22.81
CA PRO A 530 -32.95 4.55 21.98
C PRO A 530 -32.38 4.37 20.57
N ALA A 531 -33.12 4.81 19.56
CA ALA A 531 -32.70 4.72 18.18
C ALA A 531 -31.55 5.69 17.86
N THR A 532 -30.78 5.34 16.82
CA THR A 532 -29.73 6.16 16.23
C THR A 532 -30.32 7.29 15.38
N ASP A 533 -30.20 8.52 15.85
CA ASP A 533 -30.01 9.67 14.96
C ASP A 533 -28.48 9.90 14.89
N PHE A 534 -27.90 9.74 13.70
CA PHE A 534 -26.54 10.20 13.40
C PHE A 534 -26.62 11.00 12.10
N ASP A 535 -26.60 12.32 12.29
CA ASP A 535 -26.48 13.34 11.26
C ASP A 535 -25.00 13.52 10.87
N ASP A 536 -24.74 14.23 9.78
CA ASP A 536 -23.38 14.43 9.25
C ASP A 536 -22.47 15.24 10.19
N GLU A 537 -21.39 14.64 10.68
CA GLU A 537 -20.19 15.39 11.07
C GLU A 537 -18.91 14.59 10.73
N PHE A 538 -17.93 15.28 10.13
CA PHE A 538 -16.70 14.73 9.56
C PHE A 538 -15.51 15.41 10.26
N ASP A 539 -14.47 14.62 10.55
CA ASP A 539 -13.29 14.96 11.38
C ASP A 539 -13.59 15.24 12.86
N ASP A 540 -13.50 14.18 13.67
CA ASP A 540 -12.82 14.18 14.99
C ASP A 540 -12.51 12.72 15.37
N GLU A 541 -11.24 12.28 15.23
CA GLU A 541 -10.78 11.04 15.88
C GLU A 541 -10.70 11.32 17.39
N GLU A 542 -11.74 10.91 18.14
CA GLU A 542 -11.78 11.08 19.59
C GLU A 542 -10.51 10.46 20.22
N PRO A 543 -9.61 11.27 20.80
CA PRO A 543 -8.25 10.84 21.06
C PRO A 543 -8.22 9.81 22.19
N LEU A 544 -7.62 8.64 21.93
CA LEU A 544 -7.69 7.44 22.78
C LEU A 544 -7.60 7.76 24.29
N PRO A 545 -8.46 7.17 25.14
CA PRO A 545 -8.54 7.53 26.55
C PRO A 545 -7.25 7.21 27.30
N THR A 546 -6.87 8.09 28.23
CA THR A 546 -5.69 7.90 29.08
C THR A 546 -5.94 6.79 30.11
N ILE A 547 -5.04 5.81 30.19
CA ILE A 547 -5.11 4.70 31.17
C ILE A 547 -4.32 4.98 32.46
N GLY A 548 -3.58 6.08 32.50
CA GLY A 548 -2.84 6.53 33.66
C GLY A 548 -1.95 7.74 33.37
N THR A 549 -0.98 7.98 34.26
CA THR A 549 0.06 9.00 34.09
C THR A 549 1.44 8.38 34.25
N CYS A 550 2.48 9.03 33.72
CA CYS A 550 3.85 8.62 33.93
C CYS A 550 4.78 9.81 34.18
N LYS A 551 5.91 9.53 34.82
CA LYS A 551 7.02 10.48 35.00
C LYS A 551 8.24 10.03 34.19
N ALA A 552 8.79 10.89 33.36
CA ALA A 552 10.07 10.63 32.69
C ALA A 552 11.21 10.54 33.73
N LEU A 553 11.91 9.41 33.74
CA LEU A 553 13.08 9.16 34.60
C LEU A 553 14.38 9.65 33.96
N TYR A 554 14.41 9.77 32.63
CA TYR A 554 15.55 10.23 31.86
C TYR A 554 15.06 11.02 30.63
N THR A 555 15.88 11.96 30.15
CA THR A 555 15.62 12.63 28.87
C THR A 555 15.75 11.64 27.71
N PHE A 556 14.76 11.63 26.81
CA PHE A 556 14.75 10.84 25.59
C PHE A 556 14.47 11.75 24.40
N GLU A 557 15.32 11.68 23.37
CA GLU A 557 15.15 12.42 22.12
C GLU A 557 14.52 11.48 21.08
N GLY A 558 13.27 11.73 20.70
CA GLY A 558 12.57 11.01 19.65
C GLY A 558 13.16 11.35 18.28
N GLN A 559 13.83 10.38 17.66
CA GLN A 559 14.51 10.54 16.36
C GLN A 559 13.77 9.86 15.20
N ASN A 560 12.72 9.08 15.49
CA ASN A 560 11.95 8.32 14.51
C ASN A 560 10.48 8.75 14.49
N GLU A 561 9.85 8.60 13.33
CA GLU A 561 8.39 8.75 13.17
C GLU A 561 7.66 7.82 14.15
N GLY A 562 6.74 8.39 14.96
CA GLY A 562 6.05 7.70 16.05
C GLY A 562 6.72 7.74 17.43
N THR A 563 7.90 8.36 17.58
CA THR A 563 8.53 8.58 18.91
C THR A 563 8.38 10.01 19.40
N ILE A 564 8.13 10.22 20.69
CA ILE A 564 7.99 11.54 21.32
C ILE A 564 9.20 11.88 22.19
N SER A 565 9.72 13.10 22.09
CA SER A 565 10.82 13.57 22.93
C SER A 565 10.32 14.02 24.31
N VAL A 566 10.99 13.56 25.37
CA VAL A 566 10.64 13.89 26.77
C VAL A 566 11.87 14.31 27.58
N ALA A 567 11.67 15.19 28.56
CA ALA A 567 12.73 15.64 29.47
C ALA A 567 12.68 14.89 30.81
N GLU A 568 13.84 14.66 31.44
CA GLU A 568 13.91 14.10 32.80
C GLU A 568 13.04 14.91 33.78
N GLY A 569 12.16 14.22 34.50
CA GLY A 569 11.21 14.80 35.46
C GLY A 569 9.87 15.24 34.89
N GLU A 570 9.65 15.17 33.57
CA GLU A 570 8.40 15.54 32.91
C GLU A 570 7.23 14.59 33.27
N MET A 571 6.03 15.13 33.45
CA MET A 571 4.81 14.37 33.76
C MET A 571 3.90 14.32 32.53
N LEU A 572 3.49 13.11 32.11
CA LEU A 572 2.78 12.85 30.85
C LEU A 572 1.65 11.83 31.07
N TYR A 573 0.74 11.71 30.11
CA TYR A 573 -0.37 10.74 30.17
C TYR A 573 -0.01 9.45 29.45
N VAL A 574 -0.40 8.30 30.00
CA VAL A 574 -0.20 7.00 29.37
C VAL A 574 -1.46 6.61 28.60
N ILE A 575 -1.29 6.22 27.34
CA ILE A 575 -2.35 5.79 26.42
C ILE A 575 -2.34 4.26 26.28
N GLU A 576 -1.15 3.67 26.12
CA GLU A 576 -0.95 2.22 26.07
C GLU A 576 0.22 1.81 26.97
N GLU A 577 0.00 0.80 27.79
CA GLU A 577 1.04 0.14 28.60
C GLU A 577 1.85 -0.83 27.73
N ASP A 578 3.14 -0.97 28.05
CA ASP A 578 4.06 -1.95 27.47
C ASP A 578 3.55 -3.39 27.65
N LYS A 579 3.27 -4.07 26.53
CA LYS A 579 2.80 -5.46 26.52
C LYS A 579 3.95 -6.48 26.41
N GLY A 580 5.18 -6.06 26.70
CA GLY A 580 6.41 -6.85 26.63
C GLY A 580 7.29 -6.52 25.41
N ASP A 581 7.07 -5.40 24.74
CA ASP A 581 7.88 -4.93 23.60
C ASP A 581 8.88 -3.83 23.99
N GLY A 582 8.79 -3.29 25.22
CA GLY A 582 9.70 -2.30 25.76
C GLY A 582 9.31 -0.85 25.48
N TRP A 583 8.11 -0.59 24.95
CA TRP A 583 7.64 0.75 24.61
C TRP A 583 6.31 1.09 25.28
N THR A 584 6.21 2.32 25.81
CA THR A 584 4.97 2.87 26.37
C THR A 584 4.49 4.01 25.47
N ARG A 585 3.21 4.01 25.10
CA ARG A 585 2.59 5.08 24.30
C ARG A 585 2.10 6.18 25.24
N ILE A 586 2.59 7.40 25.05
CA ILE A 586 2.31 8.53 25.93
C ILE A 586 1.91 9.78 25.16
N ARG A 587 1.13 10.65 25.82
CA ARG A 587 0.59 11.90 25.28
C ARG A 587 0.94 13.08 26.18
N ARG A 588 1.38 14.19 25.57
CA ARG A 588 1.63 15.48 26.26
C ARG A 588 0.39 16.39 26.23
N ASN A 589 -0.25 16.47 25.08
CA ASN A 589 -1.48 17.21 24.76
C ASN A 589 -2.17 16.55 23.56
N GLU A 590 -3.33 17.05 23.13
CA GLU A 590 -4.14 16.46 22.05
C GLU A 590 -3.36 16.24 20.74
N ASP A 591 -2.39 17.11 20.42
CA ASP A 591 -1.58 17.04 19.18
C ASP A 591 -0.23 16.28 19.30
N GLU A 592 0.33 16.08 20.51
CA GLU A 592 1.64 15.45 20.70
C GLU A 592 1.54 14.12 21.47
N GLU A 593 1.62 13.04 20.69
CA GLU A 593 1.61 11.67 21.17
C GLU A 593 2.72 10.84 20.50
N GLY A 594 3.30 9.88 21.22
CA GLY A 594 4.24 8.93 20.65
C GLY A 594 4.76 7.92 21.66
N TYR A 595 5.63 7.04 21.19
CA TYR A 595 6.25 6.01 22.01
C TYR A 595 7.55 6.50 22.66
N VAL A 596 7.76 6.10 23.91
CA VAL A 596 9.04 6.19 24.63
C VAL A 596 9.44 4.80 25.15
N PRO A 597 10.73 4.52 25.39
CA PRO A 597 11.12 3.27 26.02
C PRO A 597 10.54 3.19 27.43
N THR A 598 9.92 2.06 27.80
CA THR A 598 9.28 1.88 29.11
C THR A 598 10.25 2.09 30.27
N SER A 599 11.53 1.73 30.08
CA SER A 599 12.61 1.95 31.05
C SER A 599 12.99 3.42 31.29
N TYR A 600 12.46 4.35 30.48
CA TYR A 600 12.66 5.79 30.62
C TYR A 600 11.50 6.49 31.35
N VAL A 601 10.44 5.76 31.74
CA VAL A 601 9.28 6.30 32.44
C VAL A 601 8.88 5.46 33.66
N GLU A 602 8.42 6.13 34.72
CA GLU A 602 7.76 5.51 35.86
C GLU A 602 6.24 5.66 35.67
N VAL A 603 5.52 4.55 35.53
CA VAL A 603 4.10 4.51 35.14
C VAL A 603 3.18 4.32 36.35
N TYR A 604 2.10 5.08 36.40
CA TYR A 604 1.05 5.05 37.42
C TYR A 604 -0.33 4.88 36.75
N LEU A 605 -0.86 3.66 36.77
CA LEU A 605 -2.14 3.32 36.13
C LEU A 605 -3.36 3.52 37.04
N ASP A 606 -4.47 3.96 36.44
CA ASP A 606 -5.73 4.16 37.15
C ASP A 606 -6.55 2.87 37.22
N LYS A 607 -6.79 2.38 38.45
CA LYS A 607 -7.38 1.05 38.73
C LYS A 607 -8.84 0.84 38.30
N ASN A 608 -9.43 1.77 37.56
CA ASN A 608 -10.81 1.72 37.06
C ASN A 608 -10.92 1.88 35.52
N ALA A 609 -9.82 2.03 34.79
CA ALA A 609 -9.85 2.04 33.33
C ALA A 609 -10.09 0.62 32.77
N LYS A 610 -11.22 0.40 32.09
CA LYS A 610 -11.55 -0.89 31.46
C LYS A 610 -10.81 -1.02 30.11
N GLY A 611 -9.74 -1.81 30.06
CA GLY A 611 -9.01 -2.03 28.79
C GLY A 611 -7.81 -2.99 28.84
N ALA A 612 -7.72 -3.86 29.85
CA ALA A 612 -6.66 -4.88 29.96
C ALA A 612 -7.05 -6.18 29.25
#